data_AF-A0A524NS18-F1
#
_entry.id   AF-A0A524NS18-F1
#
_cell.length_a   1.000
_cell.length_b   1.000
_cell.length_c   1.000
_cell.angle_alpha   90.00
_cell.angle_beta   90.00
_cell.angle_gamma   90.00
#
_symmetry.space_group_name_H-M   'P 1'
#
loop_
_entity.id
_entity.type
_entity.pdbx_description
1 polymer ?
#
loop_
_entity_poly.entity_id
_entity_poly.type
_entity_poly.pdbx_seq_one_letter_code
_entity_poly.pdbx_strand_id
1 'polypeptide(L)'
;ISGAEGGTGASPTSSIKHAGLPLEIGLAETQQTLVMNNLRKRVVLQADGQMKTGRDVIMAALLGAEEFGFATSALVVLGCVMMRKCHLNTCPVGVATQNPELRKRFRGKADFVENYFRFVATEVREYLAELGFRTFDEIVGRSDLLERNEAITHWKTKHLDLSDLTAFLPAAKRNPLYKTEDQHHKLEGVIDHELIRQSAPAIENKEEVTIHLPIRNTDRTTGAMLSGTIARKYGSEGLPDGCIKVRFAGSAGQSFGAFLVSGVEFYLEGDSNDYLGKGLSGGRILVVPPEGSTFESDQNIIIGNTVLYGATSGEIYISGVAGERFAVRNSGATAVVEGVGDHCCEYMTGGRVVVLGKTGRNFAAGMSGGVAYVLDEEGDFDYYCNMGMVELSLVEDLNDKKELSDLIARHYEFTGSRVAEKILTHMDDYINRFIKVVSYEYKKVLQEIALEEIKRKLAKVETDVEMIGDV
;
A
#
# COMPACT_ATOMS: atom_id res chain seq x y z
N ILE A 1 7.61 -12.38 13.95
CA ILE A 1 7.43 -13.81 13.64
C ILE A 1 6.02 -14.18 14.06
N SER A 2 5.22 -14.69 13.13
CA SER A 2 3.84 -15.08 13.38
C SER A 2 3.68 -16.59 13.22
N GLY A 3 3.13 -17.26 14.23
CA GLY A 3 2.87 -18.69 14.21
C GLY A 3 1.68 -19.07 13.32
N ALA A 4 1.65 -20.33 12.87
CA ALA A 4 0.54 -20.90 12.08
C ALA A 4 -0.82 -20.83 12.80
N GLU A 5 -0.81 -20.62 14.12
CA GLU A 5 -1.99 -20.59 14.98
C GLU A 5 -2.78 -19.27 14.85
N GLY A 6 -2.26 -18.28 14.12
CA GLY A 6 -2.83 -16.95 13.93
C GLY A 6 -4.33 -16.93 13.59
N GLY A 7 -5.04 -15.93 14.12
CA GLY A 7 -6.45 -15.70 13.81
C GLY A 7 -6.63 -15.04 12.44
N THR A 8 -7.77 -15.27 11.80
CA THR A 8 -8.15 -14.59 10.55
C THR A 8 -9.65 -14.34 10.48
N GLY A 9 -10.05 -13.22 9.88
CA GLY A 9 -11.45 -12.91 9.59
C GLY A 9 -12.02 -13.74 8.43
N ALA A 10 -11.18 -14.06 7.44
CA ALA A 10 -11.53 -14.86 6.27
C ALA A 10 -10.25 -15.46 5.65
N SER A 11 -10.21 -16.77 5.47
CA SER A 11 -9.11 -17.48 4.80
C SER A 11 -9.60 -18.86 4.36
N PRO A 12 -9.05 -19.45 3.28
CA PRO A 12 -9.31 -20.84 2.95
C PRO A 12 -8.97 -21.77 4.11
N THR A 13 -9.84 -22.74 4.38
CA THR A 13 -9.61 -23.74 5.44
C THR A 13 -8.31 -24.51 5.23
N SER A 14 -7.92 -24.75 3.97
CA SER A 14 -6.65 -25.39 3.63
C SER A 14 -5.45 -24.59 4.16
N SER A 15 -5.43 -23.27 3.97
CA SER A 15 -4.38 -22.40 4.50
C SER A 15 -4.34 -22.43 6.03
N ILE A 16 -5.50 -22.32 6.68
CA ILE A 16 -5.60 -22.34 8.16
C ILE A 16 -5.06 -23.66 8.75
N LYS A 17 -5.18 -24.78 8.03
CA LYS A 17 -4.83 -26.10 8.54
C LYS A 17 -3.47 -26.61 8.08
N HIS A 18 -2.94 -26.11 6.97
CA HIS A 18 -1.81 -26.73 6.28
C HIS A 18 -0.72 -25.75 5.83
N ALA A 19 -0.85 -24.45 6.09
CA ALA A 19 0.18 -23.46 5.80
C ALA A 19 0.72 -22.84 7.09
N GLY A 20 2.06 -22.77 7.19
CA GLY A 20 2.77 -22.22 8.34
C GLY A 20 3.35 -23.28 9.28
N LEU A 21 4.20 -22.83 10.20
CA LEU A 21 4.81 -23.63 11.26
C LEU A 21 4.52 -23.01 12.63
N PRO A 22 4.66 -23.78 13.73
CA PRO A 22 4.57 -23.26 15.08
C PRO A 22 5.51 -22.06 15.31
N LEU A 23 5.04 -21.09 16.09
CA LEU A 23 5.78 -19.88 16.44
C LEU A 23 7.17 -20.20 16.98
N GLU A 24 7.26 -21.19 17.87
CA GLU A 24 8.47 -21.54 18.60
C GLU A 24 9.62 -21.86 17.65
N ILE A 25 9.36 -22.63 16.59
CA ILE A 25 10.38 -23.05 15.62
C ILE A 25 10.96 -21.83 14.90
N GLY A 26 10.10 -21.02 14.27
CA GLY A 26 10.54 -19.87 13.51
C GLY A 26 11.19 -18.79 14.38
N LEU A 27 10.72 -18.63 15.61
CA LEU A 27 11.30 -17.68 16.57
C LEU A 27 12.69 -18.11 17.01
N ALA A 28 12.86 -19.37 17.43
CA ALA A 28 14.15 -19.91 17.83
C ALA A 28 15.17 -19.85 16.68
N GLU A 29 14.78 -20.26 15.47
CA GLU A 29 15.65 -20.20 14.29
C GLU A 29 16.10 -18.77 13.99
N THR A 30 15.17 -17.81 14.06
CA THR A 30 15.48 -16.38 13.85
C THR A 30 16.44 -15.86 14.92
N GLN A 31 16.16 -16.15 16.19
CA GLN A 31 17.01 -15.78 17.32
C GLN A 31 18.42 -16.32 17.15
N GLN A 32 18.54 -17.63 16.95
CA GLN A 32 19.80 -18.35 16.78
C GLN A 32 20.61 -17.78 15.61
N THR A 33 19.99 -17.63 14.45
CA THR A 33 20.66 -17.12 13.24
C THR A 33 21.16 -15.70 13.41
N LEU A 34 20.35 -14.81 14.00
CA LEU A 34 20.74 -13.42 14.24
C LEU A 34 21.86 -13.30 15.27
N VAL A 35 21.83 -14.11 16.34
CA VAL A 35 22.89 -14.15 17.35
C VAL A 35 24.19 -14.68 16.74
N MET A 36 24.14 -15.76 15.96
CA MET A 36 25.32 -16.33 15.27
C MET A 36 26.03 -15.30 14.39
N ASN A 37 25.26 -14.47 13.68
CA ASN A 37 25.78 -13.47 12.74
C ASN A 37 26.06 -12.10 13.39
N ASN A 38 25.92 -11.98 14.73
CA ASN A 38 26.07 -10.71 15.45
C ASN A 38 25.16 -9.57 14.91
N LEU A 39 23.96 -9.95 14.44
CA LEU A 39 22.94 -9.03 13.91
C LEU A 39 21.79 -8.81 14.90
N ARG A 40 21.64 -9.67 15.92
CA ARG A 40 20.52 -9.65 16.87
C ARG A 40 20.36 -8.31 17.59
N LYS A 41 21.47 -7.64 17.87
CA LYS A 41 21.52 -6.34 18.56
C LYS A 41 20.82 -5.18 17.84
N ARG A 42 20.48 -5.32 16.55
CA ARG A 42 19.96 -4.26 15.68
C ARG A 42 18.46 -4.31 15.43
N VAL A 43 17.78 -5.36 15.88
CA VAL A 43 16.37 -5.62 15.54
C VAL A 43 15.61 -6.07 16.78
N VAL A 44 14.37 -5.62 16.92
CA VAL A 44 13.43 -6.15 17.90
C VAL A 44 12.74 -7.37 17.30
N LEU A 45 12.67 -8.47 18.02
CA LEU A 45 11.88 -9.63 17.59
C LEU A 45 10.49 -9.58 18.22
N GLN A 46 9.48 -9.33 17.41
CA GLN A 46 8.08 -9.44 17.82
C GLN A 46 7.54 -10.84 17.51
N ALA A 47 6.78 -11.42 18.44
CA ALA A 47 6.17 -12.74 18.32
C ALA A 47 4.64 -12.68 18.47
N ASP A 48 3.90 -13.35 17.60
CA ASP A 48 2.46 -13.58 17.78
C ASP A 48 2.04 -14.97 17.28
N GLY A 49 0.85 -15.41 17.71
CA GLY A 49 0.34 -16.75 17.43
C GLY A 49 -0.40 -17.33 18.64
N GLN A 50 -1.69 -17.02 18.76
CA GLN A 50 -2.52 -17.47 19.90
C GLN A 50 -1.97 -17.22 21.32
N MET A 51 -1.15 -16.19 21.49
CA MET A 51 -0.71 -15.71 22.79
C MET A 51 -1.93 -15.40 23.67
N LYS A 52 -2.00 -15.99 24.86
CA LYS A 52 -3.15 -15.86 25.78
C LYS A 52 -2.74 -15.51 27.21
N THR A 53 -1.57 -15.97 27.65
CA THR A 53 -1.15 -15.96 29.05
C THR A 53 0.23 -15.32 29.22
N GLY A 54 0.58 -14.96 30.46
CA GLY A 54 1.93 -14.56 30.82
C GLY A 54 2.94 -15.68 30.61
N ARG A 55 2.54 -16.95 30.76
CA ARG A 55 3.40 -18.08 30.44
C ARG A 55 3.79 -18.12 28.96
N ASP A 56 2.85 -17.86 28.06
CA ASP A 56 3.14 -17.80 26.62
C ASP A 56 4.18 -16.71 26.33
N VAL A 57 4.06 -15.56 26.98
CA VAL A 57 5.03 -14.44 26.88
C VAL A 57 6.41 -14.88 27.36
N ILE A 58 6.51 -15.52 28.52
CA ILE A 58 7.79 -16.01 29.05
C ILE A 58 8.42 -17.04 28.11
N MET A 59 7.64 -18.00 27.61
CA MET A 59 8.15 -19.00 26.66
C MET A 59 8.70 -18.36 25.39
N ALA A 60 7.96 -17.42 24.79
CA ALA A 60 8.42 -16.69 23.62
C ALA A 60 9.65 -15.81 23.92
N ALA A 61 9.72 -15.19 25.10
CA ALA A 61 10.87 -14.40 25.52
C ALA A 61 12.14 -15.23 25.63
N LEU A 62 12.06 -16.40 26.29
CA LEU A 62 13.17 -17.35 26.41
C LEU A 62 13.67 -17.83 25.03
N LEU A 63 12.77 -17.91 24.05
CA LEU A 63 13.10 -18.23 22.65
C LEU A 63 13.59 -17.03 21.84
N GLY A 64 13.55 -15.80 22.37
CA GLY A 64 14.20 -14.62 21.80
C GLY A 64 13.30 -13.42 21.50
N ALA A 65 12.00 -13.48 21.78
CA ALA A 65 11.08 -12.36 21.55
C ALA A 65 11.24 -11.24 22.60
N GLU A 66 11.05 -10.01 22.15
CA GLU A 66 11.02 -8.78 22.97
C GLU A 66 9.62 -8.14 22.98
N GLU A 67 8.85 -8.36 21.91
CA GLU A 67 7.49 -7.84 21.78
C GLU A 67 6.50 -8.96 21.48
N PHE A 68 5.25 -8.79 21.94
CA PHE A 68 4.24 -9.86 21.93
C PHE A 68 2.92 -9.34 21.36
N GLY A 69 2.48 -9.92 20.25
CA GLY A 69 1.21 -9.60 19.61
C GLY A 69 0.07 -10.45 20.17
N PHE A 70 -0.98 -9.78 20.63
CA PHE A 70 -2.23 -10.40 21.09
C PHE A 70 -3.38 -9.91 20.22
N ALA A 71 -4.10 -10.86 19.60
CA ALA A 71 -5.25 -10.56 18.76
C ALA A 71 -6.50 -11.29 19.24
N THR A 72 -6.56 -12.62 19.06
CA THR A 72 -7.75 -13.41 19.38
C THR A 72 -8.16 -13.33 20.86
N SER A 73 -7.20 -13.35 21.80
CA SER A 73 -7.49 -13.20 23.23
C SER A 73 -8.09 -11.83 23.54
N ALA A 74 -7.54 -10.75 22.97
CA ALA A 74 -8.10 -9.41 23.08
C ALA A 74 -9.53 -9.33 22.49
N LEU A 75 -9.78 -9.98 21.36
CA LEU A 75 -11.13 -10.08 20.79
C LEU A 75 -12.09 -10.83 21.72
N VAL A 76 -11.64 -11.90 22.39
CA VAL A 76 -12.45 -12.66 23.37
C VAL A 76 -12.77 -11.79 24.59
N VAL A 77 -11.80 -11.05 25.11
CA VAL A 77 -11.98 -10.07 26.20
C VAL A 77 -13.01 -9.00 25.82
N LEU A 78 -13.02 -8.58 24.55
CA LEU A 78 -14.00 -7.65 23.99
C LEU A 78 -15.37 -8.27 23.70
N GLY A 79 -15.56 -9.57 23.95
CA GLY A 79 -16.84 -10.27 23.85
C GLY A 79 -16.96 -11.27 22.71
N CYS A 80 -15.89 -11.56 21.96
CA CYS A 80 -15.90 -12.63 20.96
C CYS A 80 -16.21 -13.98 21.62
N VAL A 81 -17.29 -14.62 21.17
CA VAL A 81 -17.72 -15.95 21.64
C VAL A 81 -17.17 -17.11 20.78
N MET A 82 -16.13 -16.85 19.98
CA MET A 82 -15.48 -17.85 19.12
C MET A 82 -16.41 -18.61 18.16
N MET A 83 -17.43 -17.92 17.62
CA MET A 83 -18.42 -18.50 16.68
C MET A 83 -17.82 -18.88 15.31
N ARG A 84 -16.67 -18.30 14.93
CA ARG A 84 -15.95 -18.57 13.66
C ARG A 84 -16.77 -18.28 12.38
N LYS A 85 -17.66 -17.28 12.43
CA LYS A 85 -18.44 -16.78 11.29
C LYS A 85 -18.06 -15.36 10.88
N CYS A 86 -16.81 -14.96 11.13
CA CYS A 86 -16.32 -13.61 10.87
C CYS A 86 -16.48 -13.21 9.39
N HIS A 87 -16.17 -14.12 8.46
CA HIS A 87 -16.30 -13.95 7.01
C HIS A 87 -17.75 -13.79 6.50
N LEU A 88 -18.76 -14.10 7.32
CA LEU A 88 -20.17 -14.04 6.92
C LEU A 88 -20.85 -12.72 7.30
N ASN A 89 -20.11 -11.76 7.88
CA ASN A 89 -20.65 -10.47 8.33
C ASN A 89 -21.81 -10.60 9.36
N THR A 90 -21.94 -11.75 10.04
CA THR A 90 -23.07 -12.11 10.91
C THR A 90 -22.66 -12.30 12.38
N CYS A 91 -21.63 -11.56 12.82
CA CYS A 91 -21.14 -11.67 14.19
C CYS A 91 -22.26 -11.33 15.21
N PRO A 92 -22.64 -12.25 16.11
CA PRO A 92 -23.79 -12.06 16.99
C PRO A 92 -23.55 -11.02 18.10
N VAL A 93 -22.27 -10.70 18.34
CA VAL A 93 -21.79 -9.83 19.42
C VAL A 93 -21.16 -8.54 18.89
N GLY A 94 -21.34 -8.23 17.60
CA GLY A 94 -20.90 -6.95 17.03
C GLY A 94 -19.39 -6.76 16.88
N VAL A 95 -18.58 -7.82 17.00
CA VAL A 95 -17.11 -7.75 16.89
C VAL A 95 -16.64 -7.71 15.43
N ALA A 96 -16.93 -8.76 14.66
CA ALA A 96 -16.49 -8.90 13.26
C ALA A 96 -17.67 -8.77 12.30
N THR A 97 -18.25 -7.58 12.21
CA THR A 97 -19.38 -7.27 11.32
C THR A 97 -19.45 -5.78 11.00
N GLN A 98 -19.80 -5.46 9.75
CA GLN A 98 -20.12 -4.12 9.28
C GLN A 98 -21.63 -3.83 9.30
N ASN A 99 -22.47 -4.81 9.62
CA ASN A 99 -23.92 -4.62 9.73
C ASN A 99 -24.26 -3.69 10.92
N PRO A 100 -24.91 -2.53 10.69
CA PRO A 100 -25.20 -1.56 11.76
C PRO A 100 -26.01 -2.13 12.93
N GLU A 101 -26.99 -3.00 12.66
CA GLU A 101 -27.83 -3.60 13.71
C GLU A 101 -27.06 -4.61 14.56
N LEU A 102 -26.12 -5.34 13.96
CA LEU A 102 -25.26 -6.27 14.70
C LEU A 102 -24.17 -5.52 15.48
N ARG A 103 -23.62 -4.43 14.93
CA ARG A 103 -22.64 -3.57 15.62
C ARG A 103 -23.17 -2.98 16.92
N LYS A 104 -24.47 -2.64 16.99
CA LYS A 104 -25.14 -2.21 18.24
C LYS A 104 -25.05 -3.22 19.37
N ARG A 105 -24.75 -4.49 19.07
CA ARG A 105 -24.61 -5.57 20.07
C ARG A 105 -23.21 -5.62 20.70
N PHE A 106 -22.26 -4.83 20.21
CA PHE A 106 -20.92 -4.77 20.78
C PHE A 106 -20.95 -4.19 22.20
N ARG A 107 -20.41 -4.94 23.16
CA ARG A 107 -20.36 -4.55 24.59
C ARG A 107 -18.94 -4.44 25.13
N GLY A 108 -17.93 -4.60 24.29
CA GLY A 108 -16.53 -4.49 24.69
C GLY A 108 -16.19 -3.07 25.16
N LYS A 109 -15.33 -2.98 26.17
CA LYS A 109 -14.83 -1.71 26.73
C LYS A 109 -13.31 -1.72 26.76
N ALA A 110 -12.70 -0.55 26.65
CA ALA A 110 -11.25 -0.39 26.76
C ALA A 110 -10.72 -0.97 28.07
N ASP A 111 -11.40 -0.70 29.19
CA ASP A 111 -11.04 -1.20 30.54
C ASP A 111 -10.92 -2.72 30.60
N PHE A 112 -11.69 -3.46 29.78
CA PHE A 112 -11.60 -4.93 29.77
C PHE A 112 -10.26 -5.39 29.20
N VAL A 113 -9.81 -4.75 28.13
CA VAL A 113 -8.52 -5.03 27.48
C VAL A 113 -7.38 -4.57 28.37
N GLU A 114 -7.50 -3.40 29.00
CA GLU A 114 -6.52 -2.91 29.98
C GLU A 114 -6.35 -3.90 31.13
N ASN A 115 -7.46 -4.34 31.74
CA ASN A 115 -7.42 -5.31 32.84
C ASN A 115 -6.81 -6.64 32.42
N TYR A 116 -7.15 -7.14 31.22
CA TYR A 116 -6.54 -8.35 30.67
C TYR A 116 -5.02 -8.24 30.58
N PHE A 117 -4.50 -7.14 30.00
CA PHE A 117 -3.05 -6.94 29.90
C PHE A 117 -2.39 -6.71 31.26
N ARG A 118 -3.07 -6.09 32.23
CA ARG A 118 -2.59 -6.01 33.62
C ARG A 118 -2.46 -7.40 34.26
N PHE A 119 -3.40 -8.31 34.01
CA PHE A 119 -3.29 -9.70 34.48
C PHE A 119 -2.14 -10.45 33.81
N VAL A 120 -2.01 -10.37 32.48
CA VAL A 120 -0.89 -10.98 31.75
C VAL A 120 0.45 -10.44 32.24
N ALA A 121 0.58 -9.12 32.41
CA ALA A 121 1.81 -8.50 32.92
C ALA A 121 2.10 -8.90 34.37
N THR A 122 1.07 -9.08 35.20
CA THR A 122 1.24 -9.58 36.57
C THR A 122 1.77 -11.00 36.57
N GLU A 123 1.18 -11.89 35.78
CA GLU A 123 1.62 -13.28 35.62
C GLU A 123 3.07 -13.36 35.09
N VAL A 124 3.45 -12.51 34.12
CA VAL A 124 4.84 -12.40 33.66
C VAL A 124 5.79 -12.04 34.81
N ARG A 125 5.42 -11.07 35.66
CA ARG A 125 6.24 -10.66 36.81
C ARG A 125 6.36 -11.76 37.85
N GLU A 126 5.31 -12.56 38.05
CA GLU A 126 5.33 -13.73 38.93
C GLU A 126 6.32 -14.78 38.42
N TYR A 127 6.30 -15.11 37.12
CA TYR A 127 7.28 -16.02 36.52
C TYR A 127 8.72 -15.47 36.56
N LEU A 128 8.92 -14.17 36.32
CA LEU A 128 10.25 -13.56 36.45
C LEU A 128 10.79 -13.72 37.87
N ALA A 129 9.95 -13.47 38.89
CA ALA A 129 10.32 -13.64 40.29
C ALA A 129 10.62 -15.10 40.64
N GLU A 130 9.84 -16.05 40.12
CA GLU A 130 10.07 -17.50 40.29
C GLU A 130 11.40 -17.95 39.67
N LEU A 131 11.72 -17.43 38.48
CA LEU A 131 12.99 -17.70 37.79
C LEU A 131 14.18 -16.94 38.39
N GLY A 132 13.94 -15.97 39.29
CA GLY A 132 14.97 -15.19 39.98
C GLY A 132 15.48 -13.96 39.23
N PHE A 133 14.74 -13.46 38.24
CA PHE A 133 15.10 -12.29 37.44
C PHE A 133 14.26 -11.05 37.81
N ARG A 134 14.81 -9.84 37.64
CA ARG A 134 14.15 -8.59 38.05
C ARG A 134 13.55 -7.82 36.89
N THR A 135 14.15 -7.96 35.71
CA THR A 135 13.79 -7.26 34.48
C THR A 135 13.56 -8.27 33.37
N PHE A 136 12.77 -7.87 32.38
CA PHE A 136 12.39 -8.75 31.28
C PHE A 136 13.56 -9.08 30.35
N ASP A 137 14.42 -8.09 30.07
CA ASP A 137 15.58 -8.24 29.17
C ASP A 137 16.56 -9.32 29.64
N GLU A 138 16.64 -9.58 30.95
CA GLU A 138 17.52 -10.62 31.53
C GLU A 138 17.20 -12.04 31.05
N ILE A 139 15.96 -12.29 30.62
CA ILE A 139 15.51 -13.62 30.17
C ILE A 139 15.44 -13.76 28.64
N VAL A 140 15.53 -12.65 27.90
CA VAL A 140 15.34 -12.69 26.45
C VAL A 140 16.42 -13.55 25.78
N GLY A 141 16.00 -14.58 25.06
CA GLY A 141 16.87 -15.52 24.36
C GLY A 141 17.61 -16.51 25.25
N ARG A 142 17.26 -16.60 26.54
CA ARG A 142 17.83 -17.56 27.51
C ARG A 142 17.18 -18.94 27.36
N SER A 143 17.35 -19.55 26.18
CA SER A 143 16.84 -20.90 25.89
C SER A 143 17.44 -21.98 26.80
N ASP A 144 18.57 -21.70 27.46
CA ASP A 144 19.18 -22.55 28.50
C ASP A 144 18.32 -22.70 29.77
N LEU A 145 17.29 -21.87 29.95
CA LEU A 145 16.32 -21.99 31.04
C LEU A 145 15.14 -22.92 30.69
N LEU A 146 15.10 -23.45 29.46
CA LEU A 146 14.04 -24.36 29.01
C LEU A 146 14.52 -25.81 29.11
N GLU A 147 13.68 -26.64 29.72
CA GLU A 147 13.86 -28.08 29.75
C GLU A 147 12.61 -28.82 29.28
N ARG A 148 12.80 -30.01 28.71
CA ARG A 148 11.70 -30.88 28.33
C ARG A 148 11.04 -31.45 29.59
N ASN A 149 9.72 -31.35 29.66
CA ASN A 149 8.96 -32.03 30.70
C ASN A 149 8.90 -33.56 30.43
N GLU A 150 9.77 -34.30 31.11
CA GLU A 150 9.87 -35.78 31.07
C GLU A 150 8.58 -36.49 31.53
N ALA A 151 7.71 -35.83 32.29
CA ALA A 151 6.44 -36.43 32.75
C ALA A 151 5.42 -36.63 31.60
N ILE A 152 5.63 -35.98 30.45
CA ILE A 152 4.76 -36.12 29.26
C ILE A 152 5.16 -37.39 28.48
N THR A 153 4.46 -38.49 28.75
CA THR A 153 4.79 -39.84 28.26
C THR A 153 3.87 -40.36 27.14
N HIS A 154 3.07 -39.49 26.51
CA HIS A 154 2.17 -39.90 25.43
C HIS A 154 2.94 -40.53 24.26
N TRP A 155 2.45 -41.66 23.73
CA TRP A 155 3.19 -42.45 22.74
C TRP A 155 3.56 -41.67 21.47
N LYS A 156 2.70 -40.74 21.03
CA LYS A 156 2.97 -39.86 19.86
C LYS A 156 4.10 -38.85 20.08
N THR A 157 4.42 -38.50 21.33
CA THR A 157 5.46 -37.51 21.66
C THR A 157 6.77 -38.16 22.10
N LYS A 158 6.81 -39.50 22.17
CA LYS A 158 7.97 -40.27 22.66
C LYS A 158 9.26 -39.92 21.92
N HIS A 159 9.17 -39.68 20.60
CA HIS A 159 10.32 -39.41 19.74
C HIS A 159 10.44 -37.95 19.32
N LEU A 160 9.68 -37.04 19.95
CA LEU A 160 9.85 -35.62 19.69
C LEU A 160 11.20 -35.16 20.27
N ASP A 161 12.03 -34.56 19.43
CA ASP A 161 13.29 -33.94 19.84
C ASP A 161 13.12 -32.41 19.81
N LEU A 162 13.48 -31.76 20.91
CA LEU A 162 13.39 -30.31 21.08
C LEU A 162 14.77 -29.67 21.25
N SER A 163 15.85 -30.45 21.14
CA SER A 163 17.21 -30.00 21.41
C SER A 163 17.63 -28.82 20.53
N ASP A 164 17.26 -28.83 19.25
CA ASP A 164 17.53 -27.72 18.33
C ASP A 164 16.76 -26.44 18.71
N LEU A 165 15.53 -26.59 19.24
CA LEU A 165 14.72 -25.46 19.69
C LEU A 165 15.31 -24.80 20.94
N THR A 166 15.76 -25.62 21.90
CA THR A 166 16.30 -25.16 23.18
C THR A 166 17.83 -24.99 23.15
N ALA A 167 18.46 -25.09 21.98
CA ALA A 167 19.90 -24.95 21.84
C ALA A 167 20.35 -23.56 22.30
N PHE A 168 21.27 -23.52 23.26
CA PHE A 168 21.93 -22.28 23.70
C PHE A 168 23.30 -22.16 23.03
N LEU A 169 23.37 -21.36 21.97
CA LEU A 169 24.53 -21.31 21.08
C LEU A 169 25.77 -20.73 21.77
N PRO A 170 27.00 -21.23 21.50
CA PRO A 170 28.22 -20.63 22.04
C PRO A 170 28.38 -19.13 21.73
N ALA A 171 27.85 -18.68 20.58
CA ALA A 171 27.83 -17.28 20.17
C ALA A 171 27.06 -16.38 21.16
N ALA A 172 26.06 -16.92 21.87
CA ALA A 172 25.30 -16.23 22.93
C ALA A 172 26.18 -15.72 24.07
N LYS A 173 27.38 -16.29 24.26
CA LYS A 173 28.35 -15.83 25.28
C LYS A 173 29.07 -14.55 24.88
N ARG A 174 29.02 -14.17 23.59
CA ARG A 174 29.79 -13.06 23.02
C ARG A 174 28.91 -11.99 22.37
N ASN A 175 27.81 -12.42 21.76
CA ASN A 175 26.90 -11.55 21.01
C ASN A 175 25.64 -11.27 21.83
N PRO A 176 25.04 -10.06 21.72
CA PRO A 176 23.79 -9.73 22.42
C PRO A 176 22.63 -10.65 22.01
N LEU A 177 21.75 -10.95 22.96
CA LEU A 177 20.57 -11.79 22.76
C LEU A 177 19.29 -11.00 22.43
N TYR A 178 19.32 -9.69 22.64
CA TYR A 178 18.21 -8.76 22.41
C TYR A 178 18.73 -7.47 21.75
N LYS A 179 17.84 -6.54 21.41
CA LYS A 179 18.24 -5.28 20.77
C LYS A 179 19.02 -4.41 21.77
N THR A 180 20.22 -3.99 21.40
CA THR A 180 21.06 -3.11 22.22
C THR A 180 21.59 -1.90 21.47
N GLU A 181 21.40 -1.84 20.15
CA GLU A 181 21.89 -0.77 19.29
C GLU A 181 20.76 -0.31 18.36
N ASP A 182 20.71 0.99 18.09
CA ASP A 182 19.87 1.55 17.04
C ASP A 182 20.51 1.36 15.66
N GLN A 183 19.67 1.31 14.62
CA GLN A 183 20.16 1.27 13.24
C GLN A 183 20.53 2.66 12.75
N HIS A 184 21.71 2.77 12.14
CA HIS A 184 22.08 3.92 11.34
C HIS A 184 21.59 3.74 9.90
N HIS A 185 20.50 4.40 9.53
CA HIS A 185 19.86 4.30 8.21
C HIS A 185 20.57 5.08 7.09
N LYS A 186 21.65 5.83 7.42
CA LYS A 186 22.46 6.62 6.48
C LYS A 186 21.65 7.62 5.66
N LEU A 187 20.75 8.34 6.33
CA LEU A 187 19.84 9.29 5.68
C LEU A 187 20.44 10.68 5.51
N GLU A 188 21.61 10.96 6.08
CA GLU A 188 22.17 12.32 6.15
C GLU A 188 22.48 12.93 4.79
N GLY A 189 22.76 12.09 3.79
CA GLY A 189 23.14 12.51 2.43
C GLY A 189 22.03 12.45 1.39
N VAL A 190 20.77 12.18 1.77
CA VAL A 190 19.68 12.04 0.80
C VAL A 190 19.22 13.41 0.28
N ILE A 191 18.88 13.47 -1.00
CA ILE A 191 18.48 14.70 -1.71
C ILE A 191 17.27 15.41 -1.08
N ASP A 192 16.39 14.66 -0.41
CA ASP A 192 15.22 15.20 0.28
C ASP A 192 15.56 16.23 1.37
N HIS A 193 16.74 16.15 2.00
CA HIS A 193 17.18 17.19 2.95
C HIS A 193 17.36 18.54 2.25
N GLU A 194 17.84 18.52 1.01
CA GLU A 194 17.96 19.74 0.21
C GLU A 194 16.57 20.23 -0.26
N LEU A 195 15.71 19.31 -0.70
CA LEU A 195 14.34 19.66 -1.08
C LEU A 195 13.60 20.35 0.07
N ILE A 196 13.64 19.78 1.28
CA ILE A 196 13.00 20.38 2.45
C ILE A 196 13.56 21.76 2.76
N ARG A 197 14.89 21.93 2.67
CA ARG A 197 15.54 23.21 2.94
C ARG A 197 15.12 24.28 1.95
N GLN A 198 15.16 23.99 0.64
CA GLN A 198 14.76 24.96 -0.38
C GLN A 198 13.25 25.22 -0.40
N SER A 199 12.42 24.24 -0.01
CA SER A 199 10.97 24.37 0.11
C SER A 199 10.50 25.04 1.40
N ALA A 200 11.38 25.49 2.29
CA ALA A 200 10.99 26.12 3.55
C ALA A 200 10.00 27.29 3.39
N PRO A 201 10.16 28.23 2.42
CA PRO A 201 9.18 29.31 2.22
C PRO A 201 7.79 28.80 1.85
N ALA A 202 7.69 27.76 1.01
CA ALA A 202 6.44 27.11 0.67
C ALA A 202 5.82 26.39 1.88
N ILE A 203 6.63 25.67 2.64
CA ILE A 203 6.18 24.93 3.82
C ILE A 203 5.78 25.88 4.96
N GLU A 204 6.38 27.06 5.08
CA GLU A 204 6.11 28.01 6.16
C GLU A 204 4.96 28.95 5.82
N ASN A 205 5.00 29.54 4.62
CA ASN A 205 4.16 30.66 4.23
C ASN A 205 3.25 30.35 3.02
N LYS A 206 3.31 29.14 2.45
CA LYS A 206 2.61 28.77 1.21
C LYS A 206 3.00 29.63 0.00
N GLU A 207 4.25 30.09 0.00
CA GLU A 207 4.84 30.81 -1.14
C GLU A 207 5.21 29.85 -2.27
N GLU A 208 5.14 30.32 -3.52
CA GLU A 208 5.58 29.53 -4.67
C GLU A 208 7.10 29.41 -4.70
N VAL A 209 7.60 28.19 -4.82
CA VAL A 209 9.03 27.87 -4.86
C VAL A 209 9.33 26.99 -6.08
N THR A 210 10.35 27.37 -6.85
CA THR A 210 10.88 26.55 -7.96
C THR A 210 12.32 26.13 -7.68
N ILE A 211 12.59 24.83 -7.79
CA ILE A 211 13.88 24.20 -7.47
C ILE A 211 14.39 23.45 -8.71
N HIS A 212 15.70 23.53 -8.97
CA HIS A 212 16.35 22.75 -10.04
C HIS A 212 17.47 21.90 -9.44
N LEU A 213 17.44 20.59 -9.67
CA LEU A 213 18.45 19.67 -9.14
C LEU A 213 18.80 18.57 -10.15
N PRO A 214 20.08 18.15 -10.25
CA PRO A 214 20.40 16.90 -10.94
C PRO A 214 19.86 15.70 -10.15
N ILE A 215 19.59 14.60 -10.85
CA ILE A 215 19.19 13.33 -10.21
C ILE A 215 19.93 12.14 -10.81
N ARG A 216 20.21 11.14 -9.97
CA ARG A 216 20.88 9.88 -10.34
C ARG A 216 20.09 8.68 -9.83
N ASN A 217 20.35 7.51 -10.41
CA ASN A 217 19.65 6.28 -10.04
C ASN A 217 19.90 5.85 -8.58
N THR A 218 20.94 6.40 -7.94
CA THR A 218 21.24 6.23 -6.52
C THR A 218 20.33 7.06 -5.60
N ASP A 219 19.73 8.13 -6.12
CA ASP A 219 18.79 9.00 -5.43
C ASP A 219 17.41 8.34 -5.45
N ARG A 220 17.14 7.58 -4.39
CA ARG A 220 15.94 6.75 -4.24
C ARG A 220 14.93 7.42 -3.33
N THR A 221 13.67 7.18 -3.61
CA THR A 221 12.54 7.67 -2.79
C THR A 221 12.49 9.19 -2.68
N THR A 222 13.06 9.90 -3.66
CA THR A 222 13.10 11.36 -3.73
C THR A 222 11.70 11.93 -3.60
N GLY A 223 11.53 12.85 -2.66
CA GLY A 223 10.29 13.57 -2.36
C GLY A 223 9.46 12.99 -1.22
N ALA A 224 9.80 11.80 -0.71
CA ALA A 224 9.01 11.18 0.37
C ALA A 224 9.18 11.88 1.72
N MET A 225 10.40 12.35 2.06
CA MET A 225 10.59 13.09 3.31
C MET A 225 10.02 14.51 3.23
N LEU A 226 10.13 15.17 2.07
CA LEU A 226 9.42 16.41 1.78
C LEU A 226 7.92 16.24 2.01
N SER A 227 7.34 15.22 1.38
CA SER A 227 5.91 14.91 1.50
C SER A 227 5.50 14.59 2.93
N GLY A 228 6.30 13.82 3.66
CA GLY A 228 6.08 13.56 5.09
C GLY A 228 6.16 14.83 5.95
N THR A 229 6.98 15.81 5.56
CA THR A 229 7.11 17.10 6.26
C THR A 229 5.87 17.98 6.04
N ILE A 230 5.40 18.06 4.81
CA ILE A 230 4.16 18.77 4.45
C ILE A 230 2.95 18.09 5.12
N ALA A 231 2.82 16.77 5.01
CA ALA A 231 1.71 16.01 5.59
C ALA A 231 1.66 16.14 7.12
N ARG A 232 2.80 16.18 7.82
CA ARG A 232 2.83 16.43 9.27
C ARG A 232 2.26 17.80 9.65
N LYS A 233 2.40 18.80 8.78
CA LYS A 233 1.96 20.18 9.06
C LYS A 233 0.54 20.45 8.58
N TYR A 234 0.15 19.92 7.42
CA TYR A 234 -1.10 20.26 6.73
C TYR A 234 -2.06 19.08 6.55
N GLY A 235 -1.68 17.87 6.97
CA GLY A 235 -2.48 16.67 6.76
C GLY A 235 -2.72 16.40 5.27
N SER A 236 -3.88 15.82 4.96
CA SER A 236 -4.25 15.44 3.59
C SER A 236 -4.56 16.62 2.66
N GLU A 237 -4.84 17.82 3.20
CA GLU A 237 -5.07 19.02 2.38
C GLU A 237 -3.80 19.46 1.66
N GLY A 238 -2.63 19.24 2.27
CA GLY A 238 -1.34 19.60 1.68
C GLY A 238 -1.16 21.10 1.46
N LEU A 239 -0.48 21.45 0.38
CA LEU A 239 -0.25 22.83 -0.06
C LEU A 239 -1.17 23.20 -1.24
N PRO A 240 -1.36 24.50 -1.53
CA PRO A 240 -1.98 24.94 -2.78
C PRO A 240 -1.30 24.31 -4.00
N ASP A 241 -2.06 24.06 -5.06
CA ASP A 241 -1.55 23.42 -6.27
C ASP A 241 -0.36 24.19 -6.86
N GLY A 242 0.68 23.46 -7.27
CA GLY A 242 1.90 24.05 -7.84
C GLY A 242 2.74 24.92 -6.90
N CYS A 243 2.49 24.91 -5.58
CA CYS A 243 3.24 25.71 -4.60
C CYS A 243 4.73 25.33 -4.55
N ILE A 244 5.09 24.07 -4.74
CA ILE A 244 6.48 23.62 -4.89
C ILE A 244 6.63 22.96 -6.26
N LYS A 245 7.48 23.52 -7.11
CA LYS A 245 7.83 22.94 -8.42
C LYS A 245 9.30 22.54 -8.41
N VAL A 246 9.59 21.26 -8.65
CA VAL A 246 10.95 20.76 -8.70
C VAL A 246 11.24 20.19 -10.08
N ARG A 247 12.24 20.75 -10.76
CA ARG A 247 12.74 20.30 -12.04
C ARG A 247 14.01 19.47 -11.83
N PHE A 248 13.97 18.23 -12.27
CA PHE A 248 15.07 17.28 -12.21
C PHE A 248 15.60 16.98 -13.61
N ALA A 249 16.92 16.80 -13.72
CA ALA A 249 17.58 16.34 -14.93
C ALA A 249 18.46 15.12 -14.63
N GLY A 250 18.25 14.02 -15.37
CA GLY A 250 19.01 12.77 -15.22
C GLY A 250 18.11 11.54 -15.06
N SER A 251 18.65 10.48 -14.46
CA SER A 251 17.95 9.21 -14.28
C SER A 251 17.54 9.03 -12.82
N ALA A 252 16.25 9.01 -12.50
CA ALA A 252 15.77 8.90 -11.14
C ALA A 252 15.86 7.46 -10.61
N GLY A 253 16.20 7.33 -9.33
CA GLY A 253 16.20 6.05 -8.64
C GLY A 253 14.80 5.51 -8.37
N GLN A 254 14.78 4.33 -7.77
CA GLN A 254 13.57 3.63 -7.35
C GLN A 254 12.66 4.52 -6.47
N SER A 255 11.35 4.43 -6.65
CA SER A 255 10.35 5.15 -5.84
C SER A 255 10.39 6.69 -5.97
N PHE A 256 10.80 7.22 -7.13
CA PHE A 256 10.73 8.66 -7.40
C PHE A 256 9.31 9.21 -7.20
N GLY A 257 9.15 10.25 -6.38
CA GLY A 257 7.85 10.83 -6.08
C GLY A 257 6.91 9.91 -5.28
N ALA A 258 7.45 8.95 -4.53
CA ALA A 258 6.62 8.12 -3.65
C ALA A 258 5.92 8.97 -2.59
N PHE A 259 4.62 8.75 -2.42
CA PHE A 259 3.73 9.47 -1.50
C PHE A 259 3.67 10.98 -1.73
N LEU A 260 3.96 11.46 -2.95
CA LEU A 260 3.96 12.89 -3.26
C LEU A 260 2.59 13.51 -2.97
N VAL A 261 2.59 14.53 -2.11
CA VAL A 261 1.37 15.19 -1.60
C VAL A 261 0.93 16.37 -2.47
N SER A 262 -0.34 16.78 -2.29
CA SER A 262 -0.90 17.96 -2.94
C SER A 262 -0.03 19.21 -2.76
N GLY A 263 0.11 19.95 -3.86
CA GLY A 263 0.91 21.18 -3.96
C GLY A 263 2.38 20.98 -4.31
N VAL A 264 2.82 19.74 -4.53
CA VAL A 264 4.17 19.43 -5.04
C VAL A 264 4.08 18.89 -6.48
N GLU A 265 4.80 19.52 -7.39
CA GLU A 265 4.99 19.10 -8.78
C GLU A 265 6.45 18.72 -9.01
N PHE A 266 6.68 17.47 -9.42
CA PHE A 266 7.96 17.00 -9.91
C PHE A 266 7.94 16.90 -11.42
N TYR A 267 8.98 17.40 -12.04
CA TYR A 267 9.23 17.23 -13.47
C TYR A 267 10.61 16.66 -13.66
N LEU A 268 10.68 15.60 -14.45
CA LEU A 268 11.89 14.85 -14.71
C LEU A 268 12.16 14.88 -16.20
N GLU A 269 13.22 15.57 -16.57
CA GLU A 269 13.84 15.47 -17.89
C GLU A 269 14.86 14.33 -17.85
N GLY A 270 14.48 13.18 -18.41
CA GLY A 270 15.24 11.93 -18.33
C GLY A 270 14.37 10.71 -18.12
N ASP A 271 14.84 9.75 -17.32
CA ASP A 271 14.19 8.46 -17.11
C ASP A 271 14.05 8.13 -15.61
N SER A 272 13.18 7.18 -15.26
CA SER A 272 13.04 6.71 -13.88
C SER A 272 13.02 5.19 -13.79
N ASN A 273 13.55 4.68 -12.68
CA ASN A 273 13.42 3.27 -12.30
C ASN A 273 12.00 2.94 -11.76
N ASP A 274 11.81 1.74 -11.20
CA ASP A 274 10.50 1.25 -10.76
C ASP A 274 9.88 2.08 -9.62
N TYR A 275 8.58 1.87 -9.42
CA TYR A 275 7.78 2.44 -8.33
C TYR A 275 7.62 3.96 -8.37
N LEU A 276 7.78 4.59 -9.54
CA LEU A 276 7.46 6.02 -9.71
C LEU A 276 6.02 6.29 -9.24
N GLY A 277 5.86 7.32 -8.41
CA GLY A 277 4.56 7.69 -7.85
C GLY A 277 3.93 6.61 -6.97
N LYS A 278 4.71 5.69 -6.37
CA LYS A 278 4.19 4.70 -5.42
C LYS A 278 3.40 5.39 -4.31
N GLY A 279 2.14 4.99 -4.14
CA GLY A 279 1.24 5.60 -3.15
C GLY A 279 1.02 7.10 -3.35
N LEU A 280 1.01 7.61 -4.60
CA LEU A 280 0.76 9.02 -4.89
C LEU A 280 -0.47 9.55 -4.13
N SER A 281 -0.33 10.75 -3.55
CA SER A 281 -1.27 11.31 -2.57
C SER A 281 -1.60 12.78 -2.86
N GLY A 282 -1.78 13.11 -4.13
CA GLY A 282 -2.24 14.43 -4.58
C GLY A 282 -1.19 15.25 -5.33
N GLY A 283 0.07 14.84 -5.31
CA GLY A 283 1.12 15.50 -6.08
C GLY A 283 1.03 15.24 -7.58
N ARG A 284 1.86 15.96 -8.34
CA ARG A 284 1.96 15.86 -9.80
C ARG A 284 3.35 15.39 -10.22
N ILE A 285 3.44 14.42 -11.12
CA ILE A 285 4.73 13.93 -11.66
C ILE A 285 4.71 13.94 -13.18
N LEU A 286 5.68 14.63 -13.76
CA LEU A 286 5.87 14.77 -15.20
C LEU A 286 7.19 14.10 -15.57
N VAL A 287 7.21 13.24 -16.60
CA VAL A 287 8.43 12.62 -17.10
C VAL A 287 8.50 12.79 -18.60
N VAL A 288 9.61 13.37 -19.08
CA VAL A 288 9.85 13.62 -20.51
C VAL A 288 11.25 13.20 -20.91
N PRO A 289 11.48 12.80 -22.17
CA PRO A 289 12.82 12.56 -22.68
C PRO A 289 13.70 13.82 -22.58
N PRO A 290 15.02 13.69 -22.44
CA PRO A 290 15.94 14.82 -22.49
C PRO A 290 15.82 15.64 -23.78
N GLU A 291 16.00 16.96 -23.68
CA GLU A 291 16.01 17.84 -24.84
C GLU A 291 17.07 17.37 -25.86
N GLY A 292 16.69 17.35 -27.15
CA GLY A 292 17.55 16.85 -28.22
C GLY A 292 17.54 15.34 -28.42
N SER A 293 16.74 14.58 -27.66
CA SER A 293 16.49 13.16 -27.93
C SER A 293 15.90 12.97 -29.33
N THR A 294 16.46 12.01 -30.09
CA THR A 294 16.05 11.74 -31.49
C THR A 294 15.23 10.47 -31.64
N PHE A 295 14.99 9.72 -30.56
CA PHE A 295 14.16 8.53 -30.58
C PHE A 295 12.68 8.89 -30.39
N GLU A 296 11.79 8.04 -30.88
CA GLU A 296 10.34 8.18 -30.67
C GLU A 296 9.98 7.75 -29.25
N SER A 297 9.38 8.65 -28.46
CA SER A 297 9.10 8.43 -27.03
C SER A 297 8.16 7.25 -26.80
N ASP A 298 7.15 7.09 -27.67
CA ASP A 298 6.13 6.05 -27.62
C ASP A 298 6.62 4.64 -27.97
N GLN A 299 7.88 4.53 -28.42
CA GLN A 299 8.54 3.26 -28.71
C GLN A 299 9.66 2.92 -27.72
N ASN A 300 9.88 3.75 -26.69
CA ASN A 300 11.01 3.62 -25.77
C ASN A 300 10.57 3.66 -24.31
N ILE A 301 11.11 2.75 -23.50
CA ILE A 301 10.85 2.71 -22.07
C ILE A 301 11.52 3.91 -21.41
N ILE A 302 10.73 4.71 -20.69
CA ILE A 302 11.19 5.88 -19.94
C ILE A 302 10.99 5.70 -18.43
N ILE A 303 10.05 4.84 -18.01
CA ILE A 303 9.83 4.51 -16.61
C ILE A 303 9.70 3.00 -16.38
N GLY A 304 10.14 2.53 -15.22
CA GLY A 304 10.11 1.12 -14.82
C GLY A 304 8.72 0.56 -14.48
N ASN A 305 8.72 -0.45 -13.62
CA ASN A 305 7.56 -1.27 -13.28
C ASN A 305 6.78 -0.72 -12.07
N THR A 306 5.55 -1.21 -11.89
CA THR A 306 4.75 -1.01 -10.65
C THR A 306 4.55 0.47 -10.30
N VAL A 307 4.41 1.29 -11.34
CA VAL A 307 4.16 2.73 -11.28
C VAL A 307 2.76 2.96 -10.68
N LEU A 308 2.61 4.00 -9.85
CA LEU A 308 1.38 4.31 -9.11
C LEU A 308 0.86 3.20 -8.20
N TYR A 309 1.74 2.33 -7.68
CA TYR A 309 1.31 1.25 -6.82
C TYR A 309 0.49 1.75 -5.63
N GLY A 310 -0.80 1.41 -5.62
CA GLY A 310 -1.73 1.78 -4.54
C GLY A 310 -2.09 3.27 -4.47
N ALA A 311 -1.86 4.07 -5.52
CA ALA A 311 -2.06 5.52 -5.47
C ALA A 311 -3.52 5.92 -5.14
N THR A 312 -3.72 6.99 -4.37
CA THR A 312 -5.05 7.40 -3.89
C THR A 312 -5.46 8.84 -4.24
N SER A 313 -4.60 9.64 -4.86
CA SER A 313 -4.96 10.85 -5.61
C SER A 313 -3.71 11.42 -6.31
N GLY A 314 -3.88 12.47 -7.11
CA GLY A 314 -2.79 13.12 -7.85
C GLY A 314 -2.77 12.71 -9.31
N GLU A 315 -1.79 13.23 -10.05
CA GLU A 315 -1.71 13.02 -11.49
C GLU A 315 -0.29 12.80 -12.00
N ILE A 316 -0.15 11.91 -12.99
CA ILE A 316 1.12 11.70 -13.68
C ILE A 316 0.96 11.77 -15.20
N TYR A 317 1.97 12.32 -15.86
CA TYR A 317 2.01 12.46 -17.30
C TYR A 317 3.39 12.03 -17.81
N ILE A 318 3.41 10.96 -18.60
CA ILE A 318 4.64 10.24 -18.97
C ILE A 318 4.77 10.24 -20.49
N SER A 319 5.71 11.00 -21.03
CA SER A 319 6.02 10.96 -22.46
C SER A 319 6.98 9.81 -22.75
N GLY A 320 6.40 8.61 -22.84
CA GLY A 320 7.07 7.39 -23.26
C GLY A 320 6.43 6.14 -22.68
N VAL A 321 7.12 5.01 -22.80
CA VAL A 321 6.60 3.69 -22.41
C VAL A 321 6.94 3.36 -20.95
N ALA A 322 5.95 2.84 -20.22
CA ALA A 322 6.13 2.29 -18.89
C ALA A 322 6.33 0.76 -18.92
N GLY A 323 7.01 0.23 -17.91
CA GLY A 323 7.16 -1.20 -17.70
C GLY A 323 5.87 -1.92 -17.31
N GLU A 324 6.01 -3.07 -16.66
CA GLU A 324 4.92 -3.93 -16.22
C GLU A 324 4.17 -3.34 -15.01
N ARG A 325 2.93 -3.79 -14.82
CA ARG A 325 2.08 -3.44 -13.66
C ARG A 325 1.88 -1.93 -13.48
N PHE A 326 1.80 -1.20 -14.59
CA PHE A 326 1.44 0.21 -14.54
C PHE A 326 0.07 0.39 -13.89
N ALA A 327 -0.04 1.34 -12.95
CA ALA A 327 -1.27 1.62 -12.19
C ALA A 327 -1.83 0.43 -11.38
N VAL A 328 -0.97 -0.51 -10.96
CA VAL A 328 -1.41 -1.64 -10.12
C VAL A 328 -1.97 -1.14 -8.79
N ARG A 329 -3.18 -1.58 -8.45
CA ARG A 329 -3.95 -1.10 -7.29
C ARG A 329 -4.20 0.42 -7.24
N ASN A 330 -4.14 1.11 -8.38
CA ASN A 330 -4.53 2.53 -8.41
C ASN A 330 -5.98 2.67 -7.90
N SER A 331 -6.14 3.57 -6.93
CA SER A 331 -7.37 3.77 -6.17
C SER A 331 -7.88 5.22 -6.28
N GLY A 332 -7.26 6.07 -7.11
CA GLY A 332 -7.71 7.46 -7.25
C GLY A 332 -6.84 8.41 -8.06
N ALA A 333 -5.66 7.99 -8.53
CA ALA A 333 -4.79 8.85 -9.33
C ALA A 333 -5.19 8.86 -10.82
N THR A 334 -4.84 9.97 -11.48
CA THR A 334 -4.97 10.15 -12.92
C THR A 334 -3.62 9.92 -13.60
N ALA A 335 -3.60 9.22 -14.73
CA ALA A 335 -2.37 8.95 -15.46
C ALA A 335 -2.57 9.03 -16.97
N VAL A 336 -1.61 9.61 -17.68
CA VAL A 336 -1.48 9.52 -19.14
C VAL A 336 -0.08 9.03 -19.49
N VAL A 337 0.00 8.01 -20.34
CA VAL A 337 1.25 7.34 -20.74
C VAL A 337 1.19 6.91 -22.20
N GLU A 338 2.33 6.86 -22.89
CA GLU A 338 2.39 6.56 -24.33
C GLU A 338 2.50 5.07 -24.66
N GLY A 339 2.69 4.22 -23.66
CA GLY A 339 2.65 2.76 -23.80
C GLY A 339 2.90 2.07 -22.47
N VAL A 340 2.50 0.81 -22.34
CA VAL A 340 2.63 0.04 -21.10
C VAL A 340 2.97 -1.42 -21.36
N GLY A 341 3.70 -2.04 -20.42
CA GLY A 341 3.94 -3.48 -20.40
C GLY A 341 2.74 -4.31 -19.94
N ASP A 342 3.01 -5.57 -19.57
CA ASP A 342 2.00 -6.51 -19.09
C ASP A 342 1.34 -6.04 -17.77
N HIS A 343 0.11 -6.45 -17.52
CA HIS A 343 -0.61 -6.25 -16.25
C HIS A 343 -0.94 -4.78 -15.92
N CYS A 344 -1.07 -3.91 -16.92
CA CYS A 344 -1.56 -2.55 -16.69
C CYS A 344 -2.96 -2.56 -16.05
N CYS A 345 -3.19 -1.65 -15.09
CA CYS A 345 -4.41 -1.52 -14.29
C CYS A 345 -4.80 -2.76 -13.47
N GLU A 346 -3.86 -3.69 -13.21
CA GLU A 346 -4.10 -4.85 -12.35
C GLU A 346 -4.61 -4.41 -10.96
N TYR A 347 -5.72 -4.97 -10.49
CA TYR A 347 -6.37 -4.63 -9.22
C TYR A 347 -6.73 -3.14 -9.03
N MET A 348 -6.86 -2.35 -10.10
CA MET A 348 -7.31 -0.95 -10.01
C MET A 348 -8.74 -0.87 -9.43
N THR A 349 -8.96 0.05 -8.49
CA THR A 349 -10.23 0.26 -7.77
C THR A 349 -10.79 1.67 -7.96
N GLY A 350 -10.01 2.60 -8.52
CA GLY A 350 -10.41 3.98 -8.75
C GLY A 350 -9.36 4.76 -9.56
N GLY A 351 -9.71 5.97 -9.99
CA GLY A 351 -8.84 6.84 -10.80
C GLY A 351 -9.12 6.78 -12.31
N ARG A 352 -8.23 7.40 -13.08
CA ARG A 352 -8.28 7.49 -14.55
C ARG A 352 -6.92 7.12 -15.15
N VAL A 353 -6.91 6.25 -16.16
CA VAL A 353 -5.68 5.88 -16.87
C VAL A 353 -5.91 6.02 -18.36
N VAL A 354 -5.05 6.75 -19.06
CA VAL A 354 -5.06 6.87 -20.51
C VAL A 354 -3.76 6.30 -21.05
N VAL A 355 -3.86 5.34 -21.98
CA VAL A 355 -2.72 4.77 -22.69
C VAL A 355 -2.82 5.16 -24.16
N LEU A 356 -1.85 5.92 -24.65
CA LEU A 356 -1.80 6.48 -26.00
C LEU A 356 -1.07 5.61 -27.02
N GLY A 357 -0.79 4.36 -26.67
CA GLY A 357 -0.07 3.42 -27.54
C GLY A 357 -0.20 1.98 -27.06
N LYS A 358 0.81 1.16 -27.37
CA LYS A 358 0.72 -0.29 -27.17
C LYS A 358 0.58 -0.69 -25.70
N THR A 359 -0.15 -1.77 -25.48
CA THR A 359 -0.33 -2.40 -24.17
C THR A 359 0.21 -3.81 -24.16
N GLY A 360 0.61 -4.29 -22.97
CA GLY A 360 0.94 -5.70 -22.75
C GLY A 360 -0.28 -6.55 -22.37
N ARG A 361 -0.03 -7.83 -22.12
CA ARG A 361 -1.05 -8.85 -21.82
C ARG A 361 -1.67 -8.67 -20.44
N ASN A 362 -2.84 -9.29 -20.27
CA ASN A 362 -3.55 -9.39 -18.99
C ASN A 362 -3.87 -8.01 -18.40
N PHE A 363 -4.19 -7.05 -19.28
CA PHE A 363 -4.64 -5.71 -18.92
C PHE A 363 -5.92 -5.80 -18.07
N ALA A 364 -6.06 -4.95 -17.05
CA ALA A 364 -7.21 -4.84 -16.16
C ALA A 364 -7.58 -6.11 -15.35
N ALA A 365 -6.63 -7.04 -15.18
CA ALA A 365 -6.87 -8.22 -14.35
C ALA A 365 -7.23 -7.83 -12.90
N GLY A 366 -8.39 -8.26 -12.42
CA GLY A 366 -8.88 -7.91 -11.08
C GLY A 366 -9.27 -6.44 -10.91
N MET A 367 -9.35 -5.65 -11.99
CA MET A 367 -9.82 -4.27 -11.96
C MET A 367 -11.29 -4.23 -11.55
N SER A 368 -11.56 -3.59 -10.42
CA SER A 368 -12.89 -3.53 -9.80
C SER A 368 -13.47 -2.12 -9.77
N GLY A 369 -12.70 -1.09 -10.10
CA GLY A 369 -13.21 0.28 -10.25
C GLY A 369 -12.23 1.23 -10.95
N GLY A 370 -12.72 2.42 -11.30
CA GLY A 370 -12.01 3.37 -12.15
C GLY A 370 -12.35 3.23 -13.63
N VAL A 371 -11.74 4.08 -14.47
CA VAL A 371 -11.90 4.07 -15.93
C VAL A 371 -10.52 4.09 -16.57
N ALA A 372 -10.31 3.23 -17.56
CA ALA A 372 -9.15 3.33 -18.44
C ALA A 372 -9.58 3.57 -19.89
N TYR A 373 -8.78 4.35 -20.62
CA TYR A 373 -8.92 4.59 -22.05
C TYR A 373 -7.64 4.10 -22.73
N VAL A 374 -7.78 3.24 -23.74
CA VAL A 374 -6.66 2.66 -24.47
C VAL A 374 -6.81 2.98 -25.93
N LEU A 375 -5.78 3.55 -26.55
CA LEU A 375 -5.75 3.70 -28.00
C LEU A 375 -5.48 2.34 -28.65
N ASP A 376 -6.46 1.82 -29.39
CA ASP A 376 -6.37 0.56 -30.11
C ASP A 376 -6.20 0.82 -31.62
N GLU A 377 -4.95 0.97 -32.07
CA GLU A 377 -4.65 1.21 -33.48
C GLU A 377 -4.74 -0.05 -34.34
N GLU A 378 -4.52 -1.23 -33.76
CA GLU A 378 -4.49 -2.52 -34.48
C GLU A 378 -5.84 -3.24 -34.44
N GLY A 379 -6.74 -2.87 -33.53
CA GLY A 379 -8.07 -3.46 -33.39
C GLY A 379 -8.04 -4.82 -32.68
N ASP A 380 -7.00 -5.10 -31.90
CA ASP A 380 -6.74 -6.38 -31.25
C ASP A 380 -6.62 -6.28 -29.71
N PHE A 381 -6.99 -5.14 -29.14
CA PHE A 381 -6.85 -4.91 -27.69
C PHE A 381 -7.63 -5.91 -26.83
N ASP A 382 -8.74 -6.46 -27.33
CA ASP A 382 -9.53 -7.47 -26.63
C ASP A 382 -8.73 -8.75 -26.32
N TYR A 383 -7.74 -9.10 -27.16
CA TYR A 383 -6.81 -10.21 -26.92
C TYR A 383 -5.91 -9.98 -25.70
N TYR A 384 -5.50 -8.74 -25.46
CA TYR A 384 -4.61 -8.36 -24.36
C TYR A 384 -5.37 -8.07 -23.06
N CYS A 385 -6.69 -7.85 -23.13
CA CYS A 385 -7.51 -7.51 -21.98
C CYS A 385 -8.03 -8.74 -21.21
N ASN A 386 -7.90 -8.71 -19.88
CA ASN A 386 -8.52 -9.71 -19.03
C ASN A 386 -9.99 -9.36 -18.77
N MET A 387 -10.88 -10.04 -19.51
CA MET A 387 -12.33 -9.83 -19.45
C MET A 387 -13.02 -10.42 -18.20
N GLY A 388 -12.26 -10.83 -17.17
CA GLY A 388 -12.82 -11.49 -15.99
C GLY A 388 -13.72 -10.62 -15.11
N MET A 389 -13.47 -9.30 -15.07
CA MET A 389 -14.22 -8.34 -14.24
C MET A 389 -14.60 -7.05 -14.97
N VAL A 390 -14.13 -6.87 -16.21
CA VAL A 390 -14.31 -5.65 -17.00
C VAL A 390 -15.03 -5.90 -18.30
N GLU A 391 -15.62 -4.85 -18.84
CA GLU A 391 -16.13 -4.78 -20.19
C GLU A 391 -15.37 -3.71 -20.99
N LEU A 392 -15.41 -3.90 -22.31
CA LEU A 392 -14.87 -2.98 -23.31
C LEU A 392 -16.04 -2.29 -24.02
N SER A 393 -15.94 -0.98 -24.20
CA SER A 393 -16.89 -0.21 -25.00
C SER A 393 -16.18 0.88 -25.79
N LEU A 394 -16.78 1.31 -26.90
CA LEU A 394 -16.34 2.51 -27.60
C LEU A 394 -16.60 3.77 -26.73
N VAL A 395 -15.83 4.82 -26.99
CA VAL A 395 -16.01 6.12 -26.32
C VAL A 395 -17.10 6.92 -27.05
N GLU A 396 -18.36 6.58 -26.81
CA GLU A 396 -19.51 7.22 -27.49
C GLU A 396 -20.10 8.40 -26.70
N ASP A 397 -20.10 8.31 -25.36
CA ASP A 397 -20.67 9.33 -24.48
C ASP A 397 -19.90 10.66 -24.57
N LEU A 398 -20.62 11.78 -24.62
CA LEU A 398 -20.03 13.10 -24.77
C LEU A 398 -19.15 13.50 -23.58
N ASN A 399 -19.48 13.06 -22.35
CA ASN A 399 -18.65 13.35 -21.19
C ASN A 399 -17.36 12.54 -21.22
N ASP A 400 -17.42 11.26 -21.62
CA ASP A 400 -16.23 10.44 -21.78
C ASP A 400 -15.30 11.00 -22.87
N LYS A 401 -15.86 11.42 -24.02
CA LYS A 401 -15.09 12.07 -25.10
C LYS A 401 -14.39 13.33 -24.62
N LYS A 402 -15.10 14.15 -23.84
CA LYS A 402 -14.54 15.37 -23.27
C LYS A 402 -13.47 15.06 -22.22
N GLU A 403 -13.72 14.13 -21.29
CA GLU A 403 -12.74 13.72 -20.27
C GLU A 403 -11.45 13.23 -20.92
N LEU A 404 -11.55 12.34 -21.91
CA LEU A 404 -10.41 11.83 -22.66
C LEU A 404 -9.65 12.94 -23.38
N SER A 405 -10.36 13.84 -24.08
CA SER A 405 -9.74 14.97 -24.79
C SER A 405 -9.01 15.91 -23.83
N ASP A 406 -9.61 16.22 -22.68
CA ASP A 406 -9.01 17.08 -21.65
C ASP A 406 -7.76 16.44 -21.03
N LEU A 407 -7.75 15.12 -20.83
CA LEU A 407 -6.58 14.38 -20.31
C LEU A 407 -5.43 14.38 -21.31
N ILE A 408 -5.71 14.16 -22.60
CA ILE A 408 -4.70 14.20 -23.67
C ILE A 408 -4.16 15.62 -23.85
N ALA A 409 -5.04 16.63 -23.79
CA ALA A 409 -4.64 18.04 -23.86
C ALA A 409 -3.68 18.43 -22.72
N ARG A 410 -3.99 18.03 -21.49
CA ARG A 410 -3.08 18.24 -20.35
C ARG A 410 -1.76 17.48 -20.52
N HIS A 411 -1.81 16.27 -21.04
CA HIS A 411 -0.60 15.52 -21.33
C HIS A 411 0.30 16.28 -22.32
N TYR A 412 -0.27 16.80 -23.41
CA TYR A 412 0.45 17.66 -24.35
C TYR A 412 0.99 18.93 -23.68
N GLU A 413 0.17 19.63 -22.90
CA GLU A 413 0.57 20.86 -22.20
C GLU A 413 1.77 20.63 -21.27
N PHE A 414 1.77 19.54 -20.50
CA PHE A 414 2.83 19.28 -19.53
C PHE A 414 4.08 18.62 -20.12
N THR A 415 3.96 17.89 -21.23
CA THR A 415 5.05 17.06 -21.75
C THR A 415 5.57 17.46 -23.12
N GLY A 416 4.80 18.22 -23.90
CA GLY A 416 5.10 18.48 -25.31
C GLY A 416 5.06 17.22 -26.19
N SER A 417 4.38 16.17 -25.74
CA SER A 417 4.29 14.88 -26.44
C SER A 417 3.81 15.03 -27.90
N ARG A 418 4.63 14.56 -28.84
CA ARG A 418 4.26 14.51 -30.28
C ARG A 418 3.09 13.57 -30.54
N VAL A 419 2.96 12.49 -29.76
CA VAL A 419 1.84 11.56 -29.87
C VAL A 419 0.55 12.25 -29.46
N ALA A 420 0.56 12.97 -28.33
CA ALA A 420 -0.59 13.75 -27.88
C ALA A 420 -0.96 14.83 -28.90
N GLU A 421 0.04 15.56 -29.45
CA GLU A 421 -0.18 16.57 -30.50
C GLU A 421 -0.86 15.98 -31.74
N LYS A 422 -0.36 14.83 -32.22
CA LYS A 422 -0.92 14.11 -33.38
C LYS A 422 -2.37 13.70 -33.13
N ILE A 423 -2.66 13.14 -31.95
CA ILE A 423 -4.01 12.72 -31.57
C ILE A 423 -4.94 13.93 -31.49
N LEU A 424 -4.52 15.04 -30.86
CA LEU A 424 -5.33 16.25 -30.74
C LEU A 424 -5.62 16.89 -32.10
N THR A 425 -4.66 16.88 -33.02
CA THR A 425 -4.82 17.43 -34.38
C THR A 425 -5.82 16.62 -35.21
N HIS A 426 -5.94 15.31 -34.95
CA HIS A 426 -6.80 14.38 -35.65
C HIS A 426 -7.83 13.72 -34.71
N MET A 427 -8.34 14.47 -33.73
CA MET A 427 -9.12 13.91 -32.62
C MET A 427 -10.39 13.19 -33.11
N ASP A 428 -11.08 13.73 -34.12
CA ASP A 428 -12.29 13.11 -34.67
C ASP A 428 -12.04 11.70 -35.26
N ASP A 429 -10.83 11.46 -35.76
CA ASP A 429 -10.43 10.14 -36.28
C ASP A 429 -9.98 9.21 -35.15
N TYR A 430 -9.19 9.75 -34.22
CA TYR A 430 -8.60 8.97 -33.12
C TYR A 430 -9.61 8.57 -32.05
N ILE A 431 -10.61 9.42 -31.76
CA ILE A 431 -11.58 9.17 -30.69
C ILE A 431 -12.34 7.85 -30.87
N ASN A 432 -12.59 7.46 -32.13
CA ASN A 432 -13.29 6.21 -32.47
C ASN A 432 -12.40 4.96 -32.33
N ARG A 433 -11.09 5.14 -32.14
CA ARG A 433 -10.11 4.07 -31.91
C ARG A 433 -9.79 3.87 -30.44
N PHE A 434 -10.31 4.73 -29.56
CA PHE A 434 -10.17 4.53 -28.13
C PHE A 434 -11.18 3.51 -27.62
N ILE A 435 -10.69 2.57 -26.83
CA ILE A 435 -11.49 1.62 -26.08
C ILE A 435 -11.55 2.07 -24.62
N LYS A 436 -12.77 2.21 -24.11
CA LYS A 436 -13.05 2.43 -22.71
C LYS A 436 -13.13 1.08 -21.99
N VAL A 437 -12.39 0.97 -20.89
CA VAL A 437 -12.33 -0.21 -20.02
C VAL A 437 -12.90 0.15 -18.66
N VAL A 438 -13.95 -0.54 -18.23
CA VAL A 438 -14.64 -0.32 -16.96
C VAL A 438 -15.08 -1.64 -16.33
N SER A 439 -15.04 -1.75 -15.00
CA SER A 439 -15.55 -2.94 -14.31
C SER A 439 -17.08 -2.99 -14.32
N TYR A 440 -17.65 -4.19 -14.40
CA TYR A 440 -19.11 -4.37 -14.38
C TYR A 440 -19.78 -3.75 -13.15
N GLU A 441 -19.19 -3.97 -11.97
CA GLU A 441 -19.73 -3.47 -10.70
C GLU A 441 -19.60 -1.95 -10.60
N TYR A 442 -18.49 -1.36 -11.06
CA TYR A 442 -18.32 0.08 -11.05
C TYR A 442 -19.27 0.78 -12.02
N LYS A 443 -19.51 0.19 -13.20
CA LYS A 443 -20.51 0.70 -14.15
C LYS A 443 -21.91 0.75 -13.54
N LYS A 444 -22.33 -0.30 -12.82
CA LYS A 444 -23.62 -0.31 -12.10
C LYS A 444 -23.71 0.84 -11.11
N VAL A 445 -22.65 1.04 -10.31
CA VAL A 445 -22.60 2.15 -9.34
C VAL A 445 -22.69 3.51 -10.05
N LEU A 446 -21.97 3.71 -11.15
CA LEU A 446 -22.06 4.96 -11.93
C LEU A 446 -23.47 5.20 -12.48
N GLN A 447 -24.13 4.16 -12.97
CA GLN A 447 -25.51 4.24 -13.47
C GLN A 447 -26.51 4.57 -12.35
N GLU A 448 -26.34 3.97 -11.16
CA GLU A 448 -27.16 4.28 -9.99
C GLU A 448 -26.98 5.73 -9.54
N ILE A 449 -25.73 6.21 -9.47
CA ILE A 449 -25.42 7.61 -9.14
C ILE A 449 -26.06 8.56 -10.16
N ALA A 450 -25.89 8.30 -11.46
CA ALA A 450 -26.48 9.11 -12.52
C ALA A 450 -28.02 9.15 -12.44
N LEU A 451 -28.66 8.01 -12.17
CA LEU A 451 -30.10 7.93 -11.99
C LEU A 451 -30.58 8.70 -10.76
N GLU A 452 -29.82 8.64 -9.65
CA GLU A 452 -30.14 9.39 -8.44
C GLU A 452 -29.99 10.90 -8.65
N GLU A 453 -28.97 11.34 -9.39
CA GLU A 453 -28.81 12.75 -9.78
C GLU A 453 -29.94 13.25 -10.67
N ILE A 454 -30.38 12.45 -11.65
CA ILE A 454 -31.53 12.77 -12.49
C ILE A 454 -32.79 12.90 -11.63
N LYS A 455 -33.04 11.96 -10.71
CA LYS A 455 -34.16 12.02 -9.77
C LYS A 455 -34.12 13.28 -8.91
N ARG A 456 -32.94 13.65 -8.38
CA ARG A 456 -32.76 14.90 -7.61
C ARG A 456 -33.02 16.14 -8.45
N LYS A 457 -32.59 16.17 -9.72
CA LYS A 457 -32.86 17.27 -10.64
C LYS A 457 -34.34 17.38 -10.97
N LEU A 458 -35.02 16.25 -11.25
CA LEU A 458 -36.47 16.22 -11.50
C LEU A 458 -37.27 16.72 -10.29
N ALA A 459 -36.94 16.26 -9.09
CA ALA A 459 -37.61 16.71 -7.86
C ALA A 459 -37.45 18.22 -7.62
N LYS A 460 -36.29 18.81 -7.94
CA LYS A 460 -36.08 20.26 -7.87
C LYS A 460 -36.97 21.00 -8.88
N VAL A 461 -37.06 20.51 -10.12
CA VAL A 461 -37.91 21.10 -11.15
C VAL A 461 -39.39 21.01 -10.77
N GLU A 462 -39.86 19.89 -10.21
CA GLU A 462 -41.24 19.76 -9.72
C GLU A 462 -41.54 20.76 -8.60
N THR A 463 -40.59 20.96 -7.67
CA THR A 463 -40.73 21.96 -6.60
C THR A 463 -40.77 23.40 -7.14
N ASP A 464 -39.96 23.71 -8.16
CA ASP A 464 -39.92 25.03 -8.78
C ASP A 464 -41.20 25.33 -9.61
N VAL A 465 -41.80 24.30 -10.24
CA VAL A 465 -43.07 24.44 -10.98
C VAL A 465 -44.25 24.63 -10.04
N GLU A 466 -44.28 23.94 -8.89
CA GLU A 466 -45.30 24.18 -7.85
C GLU A 466 -45.21 25.61 -7.29
N MET A 467 -44.01 26.19 -7.14
CA MET A 467 -43.86 27.58 -6.69
C MET A 467 -44.22 28.64 -7.75
N ILE A 468 -44.20 28.32 -9.04
CA ILE A 468 -44.59 29.23 -10.13
C ILE A 468 -46.10 29.13 -10.43
N GLY A 469 -46.72 27.98 -10.12
CA GLY A 469 -48.17 27.77 -10.29
C GLY A 469 -49.06 28.49 -9.28
N ASP A 470 -48.48 29.00 -8.18
CA ASP A 470 -49.17 29.72 -7.09
C ASP A 470 -49.00 31.26 -7.15
N VAL A 471 -48.58 31.83 -8.29
CA VAL A 471 -48.45 33.29 -8.52
C VAL A 471 -49.57 33.86 -9.39
#